data_AF-A0A3L7JF89-F1
#
_entry.id   AF-A0A3L7JF89-F1
#
_cell.length_a   1.000
_cell.length_b   1.000
_cell.length_c   1.000
_cell.angle_alpha   90.00
_cell.angle_beta   90.00
_cell.angle_gamma   90.00
#
_symmetry.space_group_name_H-M   'P 1'
#
loop_
_entity.id
_entity.type
_entity.pdbx_description
1 polymer ?
#
loop_
_entity_poly.entity_id
_entity_poly.type
_entity_poly.pdbx_seq_one_letter_code
_entity_poly.pdbx_strand_id
1 'polypeptide(L)' 'MLKVTALIHVITMPVMMGIFVIAVLNIPSLYDAVGIVGAAAIGFLVAVPVSWFVARRIQSSRLR' A
#
# COMPACT_ATOMS: atom_id res chain seq x y z
N MET A 1 16.21 1.94 10.29
CA MET A 1 14.87 2.28 9.75
C MET A 1 14.62 1.62 8.40
N LEU A 2 15.44 1.90 7.38
CA LEU A 2 15.24 1.40 6.00
C LEU A 2 15.03 -0.12 5.88
N LYS A 3 15.75 -0.94 6.65
CA LYS A 3 15.56 -2.40 6.65
C LYS A 3 14.15 -2.83 7.09
N VAL A 4 13.64 -2.23 8.18
CA VAL A 4 12.28 -2.52 8.69
C VAL A 4 11.24 -1.94 7.75
N THR A 5 11.43 -0.71 7.27
CA THR A 5 10.55 -0.09 6.29
C THR A 5 10.46 -0.90 5.00
N ALA A 6 11.57 -1.39 4.47
CA ALA A 6 11.58 -2.25 3.28
C ALA A 6 10.83 -3.56 3.52
N LEU A 7 11.06 -4.21 4.67
CA LEU A 7 10.38 -5.46 5.02
C LEU A 7 8.85 -5.26 5.13
N ILE A 8 8.42 -4.17 5.77
CA ILE A 8 7.00 -3.80 5.85
C ILE A 8 6.46 -3.44 4.46
N HIS A 9 7.21 -2.70 3.66
CA HIS A 9 6.77 -2.25 2.34
C HIS A 9 6.50 -3.42 1.39
N VAL A 10 7.33 -4.48 1.40
CA VAL A 10 7.10 -5.70 0.60
C VAL A 10 5.74 -6.34 0.88
N ILE A 11 5.24 -6.23 2.11
CA ILE A 11 3.93 -6.77 2.51
C ILE A 11 2.83 -5.74 2.23
N THR A 12 3.04 -4.49 2.63
CA THR A 12 2.05 -3.40 2.51
C THR A 12 1.73 -3.07 1.06
N MET A 13 2.71 -3.12 0.17
CA MET A 13 2.55 -2.79 -1.25
C MET A 13 1.47 -3.64 -1.94
N PRO A 14 1.57 -4.98 -2.03
CA PRO A 14 0.55 -5.80 -2.68
C PRO A 14 -0.82 -5.72 -1.98
N VAL A 15 -0.85 -5.56 -0.66
CA VAL A 15 -2.10 -5.37 0.09
C VAL A 15 -2.80 -4.07 -0.31
N MET A 16 -2.08 -2.95 -0.32
CA MET A 16 -2.64 -1.65 -0.72
C MET A 16 -3.09 -1.67 -2.17
N MET A 17 -2.27 -2.20 -3.08
CA MET A 17 -2.65 -2.39 -4.48
C MET A 17 -3.94 -3.20 -4.61
N GLY A 18 -4.04 -4.33 -3.91
CA GLY A 18 -5.23 -5.18 -3.91
C GLY A 18 -6.49 -4.46 -3.41
N ILE A 19 -6.39 -3.71 -2.32
CA ILE A 19 -7.51 -2.92 -1.78
C ILE A 19 -8.03 -1.92 -2.81
N PHE A 20 -7.15 -1.16 -3.45
CA PHE A 20 -7.54 -0.18 -4.47
C PHE A 20 -8.12 -0.84 -5.72
N VAL A 21 -7.54 -1.95 -6.17
CA VAL A 21 -8.08 -2.71 -7.30
C VAL A 21 -9.47 -3.24 -6.97
N ILE A 22 -9.68 -3.85 -5.81
CA ILE A 22 -11.00 -4.30 -5.36
C ILE A 22 -11.99 -3.13 -5.33
N ALA A 23 -11.58 -1.96 -4.83
CA ALA A 23 -12.43 -0.77 -4.81
C ALA A 23 -12.86 -0.37 -6.24
N VAL A 24 -11.93 -0.34 -7.19
CA VAL A 24 -12.23 -0.04 -8.60
C VAL A 24 -13.17 -1.07 -9.22
N LEU A 25 -13.00 -2.36 -8.91
CA LEU A 25 -13.86 -3.42 -9.43
C LEU A 25 -15.33 -3.28 -8.96
N ASN A 26 -15.58 -2.53 -7.90
CA ASN A 26 -16.93 -2.25 -7.38
C ASN A 26 -17.53 -0.93 -7.91
N ILE A 27 -16.80 -0.17 -8.72
CA ILE A 27 -17.26 1.10 -9.29
C ILE A 27 -17.45 0.91 -10.80
N PRO A 28 -18.69 0.79 -11.31
CA PRO A 28 -18.93 0.45 -12.71
C PRO A 28 -18.28 1.41 -13.71
N SER A 29 -18.18 2.70 -13.37
CA SER A 29 -17.55 3.72 -14.23
C SER A 29 -16.03 3.63 -14.30
N LEU A 30 -15.40 2.86 -13.42
CA LEU A 30 -13.94 2.65 -13.36
C LEU A 30 -13.56 1.20 -13.69
N TYR A 31 -14.55 0.36 -14.06
CA TYR A 31 -14.34 -1.05 -14.39
C TYR A 31 -13.73 -1.20 -15.80
N ASP A 32 -12.52 -0.74 -15.97
CA ASP A 32 -11.76 -0.84 -17.20
C ASP A 32 -10.27 -1.07 -16.92
N ALA A 33 -9.51 -1.43 -17.96
CA ALA A 33 -8.09 -1.73 -17.82
C ALA A 33 -7.29 -0.53 -17.28
N VAL A 34 -7.66 0.69 -17.68
CA VAL A 34 -6.98 1.91 -17.23
C VAL A 34 -7.28 2.18 -15.77
N GLY A 35 -8.53 2.04 -15.33
CA GLY A 35 -8.93 2.19 -13.93
C GLY A 35 -8.22 1.20 -13.01
N ILE A 36 -8.13 -0.07 -13.42
CA ILE A 36 -7.46 -1.12 -12.62
C ILE A 36 -5.97 -0.84 -12.48
N VAL A 37 -5.28 -0.54 -13.59
CA VAL A 37 -3.84 -0.23 -13.57
C VAL A 37 -3.58 1.07 -12.79
N GLY A 38 -4.44 2.07 -12.95
CA GLY A 38 -4.40 3.32 -12.19
C GLY A 38 -4.53 3.10 -10.69
N ALA A 39 -5.51 2.29 -10.26
CA ALA A 39 -5.68 1.92 -8.85
C ALA A 39 -4.46 1.18 -8.29
N ALA A 40 -3.90 0.23 -9.05
CA ALA A 40 -2.70 -0.48 -8.63
C ALA A 40 -1.51 0.48 -8.47
N ALA A 41 -1.30 1.42 -9.41
CA ALA A 41 -0.25 2.42 -9.31
C ALA A 41 -0.45 3.36 -8.11
N ILE A 42 -1.68 3.80 -7.84
CA ILE A 42 -2.00 4.61 -6.66
C ILE A 42 -1.72 3.81 -5.38
N GLY A 43 -2.15 2.55 -5.31
CA GLY A 43 -1.89 1.68 -4.17
C GLY A 43 -0.40 1.48 -3.89
N PHE A 44 0.40 1.34 -4.95
CA PHE A 44 1.86 1.28 -4.87
C PHE A 44 2.45 2.57 -4.27
N LEU A 45 2.05 3.74 -4.78
CA LEU A 45 2.54 5.03 -4.30
C LEU A 45 2.15 5.28 -2.85
N VAL A 46 0.91 4.96 -2.45
CA VAL A 46 0.41 5.11 -1.08
C VAL A 46 1.10 4.12 -0.12
N ALA A 47 1.53 2.95 -0.60
CA ALA A 47 2.25 1.99 0.24
C ALA A 47 3.60 2.51 0.73
N VAL A 48 4.20 3.51 0.10
CA VAL A 48 5.49 4.12 0.50
C VAL A 48 5.36 4.89 1.84
N PRO A 49 4.48 5.91 1.98
CA PRO A 49 4.32 6.59 3.26
C PRO A 49 3.70 5.68 4.33
N VAL A 50 2.83 4.74 3.96
CA VAL A 50 2.21 3.79 4.91
C VAL A 50 3.27 2.87 5.52
N SER A 51 4.16 2.28 4.71
CA SER A 51 5.20 1.39 5.23
C SER A 51 6.19 2.12 6.14
N TRP A 52 6.51 3.39 5.84
CA TRP A 52 7.34 4.22 6.69
C TRP A 52 6.67 4.52 8.04
N PHE A 53 5.39 4.89 8.02
CA PHE A 53 4.62 5.18 9.23
C PHE A 53 4.53 3.95 10.15
N VAL A 54 4.21 2.79 9.59
CA VAL A 54 4.12 1.52 10.33
C VAL A 54 5.49 1.13 10.89
N ALA A 55 6.56 1.22 10.11
CA ALA A 55 7.92 0.91 10.58
C ALA A 55 8.35 1.83 11.74
N ARG A 56 8.00 3.12 11.69
CA ARG A 56 8.28 4.09 12.77
C ARG A 56 7.55 3.73 14.06
N ARG A 57 6.29 3.27 13.96
CA ARG A 57 5.50 2.80 15.11
C ARG A 57 6.10 1.53 15.72
N ILE A 58 6.46 0.54 14.90
CA ILE A 58 7.09 -0.70 15.36
C ILE A 58 8.38 -0.41 16.12
N GLN A 59 9.25 0.46 15.58
CA GLN A 59 10.50 0.79 16.25
C GLN A 59 10.30 1.53 17.58
N SER A 60 9.28 2.39 17.65
CA SER A 60 8.93 3.10 18.89
C SER A 60 8.40 2.15 19.96
N SER A 61 7.62 1.13 19.57
CA SER A 61 7.12 0.11 20.50
C SER A 61 8.20 -0.84 20.99
N ARG A 62 9.27 -1.08 20.22
CA ARG A 62 10.40 -1.95 20.60
C ARG A 62 11.34 -1.33 21.65
N LEU A 63 11.27 -0.02 21.87
CA LEU A 63 12.09 0.73 22.82
C LEU A 63 11.43 0.91 24.20
N ARG A 64 10.27 0.28 24.43
CA ARG A 64 9.62 0.13 25.74
C ARG A 64 9.77 -1.31 26.21
#